data_AF-X0WS50-F1
#
_entry.id   AF-X0WS50-F1
#
_cell.length_a   1.000
_cell.length_b   1.000
_cell.length_c   1.000
_cell.angle_alpha   90.00
_cell.angle_beta   90.00
_cell.angle_gamma   90.00
#
_symmetry.space_group_name_H-M   'P 1'
#
loop_
_entity.id
_entity.type
_entity.pdbx_description
1 polymer ?
#
loop_
_entity_poly.entity_id
_entity_poly.type
_entity_poly.pdbx_seq_one_letter_code
_entity_poly.pdbx_strand_id
1 'polypeptide(L)'
;AEEMSRKKAPDFLSRLSGYLDVLGPNPRDPANPQDDRAYMLRRALQFLYLLGQGTQLDLSRPDVIDEGVVRAFLRVPFFKHGARSIGAVIQMSALAGRARFERSSLPEANQLELHVNAQNFLDEVVKRGS
;
A
#
# COMPACT_ATOMS: atom_id res chain seq x y z
N ALA A 1 6.66 -27.20 -12.93
CA ALA A 1 7.16 -26.99 -11.56
C ALA A 1 8.32 -27.94 -11.19
N GLU A 2 8.87 -28.71 -12.13
CA GLU A 2 9.76 -29.84 -11.82
C GLU A 2 11.26 -29.51 -11.67
N GLU A 3 11.68 -28.25 -11.64
CA GLU A 3 13.11 -27.95 -11.72
C GLU A 3 13.61 -26.90 -10.71
N MET A 4 13.11 -26.96 -9.47
CA MET A 4 13.89 -26.42 -8.35
C MET A 4 15.07 -27.37 -8.11
N SER A 5 16.19 -27.10 -8.82
CA SER A 5 17.49 -27.78 -8.73
C SER A 5 17.67 -28.60 -7.44
N ARG A 6 17.75 -29.93 -7.59
CA ARG A 6 17.85 -30.96 -6.52
C ARG A 6 18.96 -30.73 -5.47
N LYS A 7 19.85 -29.76 -5.67
CA LYS A 7 20.89 -29.36 -4.69
C LYS A 7 20.56 -28.09 -3.91
N LYS A 8 19.87 -27.11 -4.51
CA LYS A 8 19.58 -25.82 -3.86
C LYS A 8 18.41 -25.90 -2.90
N ALA A 9 17.33 -26.59 -3.28
CA ALA A 9 16.15 -26.71 -2.44
C ALA A 9 16.45 -27.27 -1.02
N PRO A 10 17.20 -28.39 -0.86
CA PRO A 10 17.55 -28.88 0.47
C PRO A 10 18.52 -27.97 1.23
N ASP A 11 19.48 -27.32 0.56
CA ASP A 11 20.40 -26.36 1.20
C ASP A 11 19.65 -25.11 1.73
N PHE A 12 18.71 -24.57 0.95
CA PHE A 12 17.83 -23.47 1.36
C PHE A 12 16.97 -23.84 2.58
N LEU A 13 16.34 -25.01 2.55
CA LEU A 13 15.50 -25.48 3.66
C LEU A 13 16.32 -25.72 4.94
N SER A 14 17.56 -26.21 4.81
CA SER A 14 18.45 -26.44 5.95
C SER A 14 18.89 -25.15 6.66
N ARG A 15 18.92 -24.02 5.92
CA ARG A 15 19.27 -22.69 6.42
C ARG A 15 18.07 -21.88 6.89
N LEU A 16 16.84 -22.37 6.69
CA LEU A 16 15.62 -21.72 7.14
C LEU A 16 15.37 -22.07 8.61
N SER A 17 16.12 -21.44 9.53
CA SER A 17 15.98 -21.69 10.98
C SER A 17 14.73 -21.06 11.61
N GLY A 18 13.96 -20.31 10.81
CA GLY A 18 12.67 -19.73 11.18
C GLY A 18 12.12 -18.92 10.01
N TYR A 19 10.80 -18.97 9.80
CA TYR A 19 10.11 -18.14 8.83
C TYR A 19 8.96 -17.41 9.50
N LEU A 20 8.77 -16.14 9.13
CA LEU A 20 7.62 -15.34 9.53
C LEU A 20 6.81 -15.03 8.27
N ASP A 21 5.56 -15.48 8.23
CA ASP A 21 4.63 -15.11 7.16
C ASP A 21 4.08 -13.71 7.43
N VAL A 22 4.57 -12.72 6.68
CA VAL A 22 4.16 -11.32 6.81
C VAL A 22 3.10 -11.00 5.76
N LEU A 23 1.87 -10.77 6.22
CA LEU A 23 0.75 -10.45 5.35
C LEU A 23 0.91 -9.07 4.68
N GLY A 24 0.63 -9.02 3.36
CA GLY A 24 0.61 -7.78 2.58
C GLY A 24 -0.62 -6.89 2.82
N PRO A 25 -0.73 -5.75 2.12
CA PRO A 25 -1.80 -4.78 2.36
C PRO A 25 -3.17 -5.17 1.76
N ASN A 26 -3.22 -6.23 0.96
CA ASN A 26 -4.45 -6.75 0.40
C ASN A 26 -5.11 -7.73 1.38
N PRO A 27 -6.44 -7.90 1.32
CA PRO A 27 -7.12 -8.99 2.02
C PRO A 27 -6.54 -10.33 1.55
N ARG A 28 -6.47 -11.32 2.45
CA ARG A 28 -5.99 -12.68 2.12
C ARG A 28 -6.81 -13.31 0.98
N ASP A 29 -8.12 -13.11 1.00
CA ASP A 29 -9.02 -13.46 -0.08
C ASP A 29 -9.73 -12.19 -0.60
N PRO A 30 -9.39 -11.70 -1.80
CA PRO A 30 -10.07 -10.57 -2.41
C PRO A 30 -11.57 -10.80 -2.68
N ALA A 31 -12.03 -12.04 -2.80
CA ALA A 31 -13.45 -12.36 -2.95
C ALA A 31 -14.22 -12.30 -1.61
N ASN A 32 -13.52 -12.49 -0.49
CA ASN A 32 -14.08 -12.48 0.86
C ASN A 32 -13.26 -11.59 1.83
N PRO A 33 -13.13 -10.28 1.55
CA PRO A 33 -12.31 -9.38 2.35
C PRO A 33 -12.73 -9.28 3.83
N GLN A 34 -14.00 -9.58 4.14
CA GLN A 34 -14.57 -9.64 5.48
C GLN A 34 -13.94 -10.71 6.38
N ASP A 35 -13.30 -11.73 5.80
CA ASP A 35 -12.65 -12.82 6.53
C ASP A 35 -11.28 -12.40 7.09
N ASP A 36 -10.70 -11.33 6.53
CA ASP A 36 -9.47 -10.70 7.02
C ASP A 36 -9.78 -9.30 7.59
N ARG A 37 -10.61 -9.21 8.62
CA ARG A 37 -11.05 -7.92 9.20
C ARG A 37 -9.91 -6.97 9.57
N ALA A 38 -8.71 -7.51 9.84
CA ALA A 38 -7.53 -6.75 10.20
C ALA A 38 -6.77 -6.15 9.00
N TYR A 39 -7.11 -6.47 7.74
CA TYR A 39 -6.35 -6.00 6.57
C TYR A 39 -6.34 -4.47 6.46
N MET A 40 -7.43 -3.80 6.83
CA MET A 40 -7.50 -2.33 6.80
C MET A 40 -6.52 -1.70 7.80
N LEU A 41 -6.44 -2.23 9.02
CA LEU A 41 -5.47 -1.76 10.03
C LEU A 41 -4.04 -2.04 9.57
N ARG A 42 -3.79 -3.24 9.05
CA ARG A 42 -2.49 -3.62 8.51
C ARG A 42 -2.05 -2.70 7.36
N ARG A 43 -2.98 -2.36 6.47
CA ARG A 43 -2.78 -1.41 5.37
C ARG A 43 -2.52 0.00 5.88
N ALA A 44 -3.24 0.46 6.90
CA ALA A 44 -3.00 1.76 7.54
C ALA A 44 -1.60 1.84 8.15
N LEU A 45 -1.16 0.82 8.88
CA LEU A 45 0.18 0.77 9.48
C LEU A 45 1.28 0.78 8.41
N GLN A 46 1.11 0.03 7.32
CA GLN A 46 2.04 0.04 6.20
C GLN A 46 2.08 1.40 5.51
N PHE A 47 0.93 2.03 5.28
CA PHE A 47 0.84 3.36 4.70
C PHE A 47 1.55 4.41 5.56
N LEU A 48 1.27 4.44 6.87
CA LEU A 48 1.91 5.35 7.83
C LEU A 48 3.43 5.13 7.90
N TYR A 49 3.87 3.87 7.96
CA TYR A 49 5.29 3.54 7.96
C TYR A 49 5.98 4.05 6.68
N LEU A 50 5.40 3.80 5.51
CA LEU A 50 5.98 4.21 4.23
C LEU A 50 5.99 5.73 4.06
N LEU A 51 4.99 6.44 4.57
CA LEU A 51 5.00 7.91 4.62
C LEU A 51 6.14 8.45 5.48
N GLY A 52 6.34 7.88 6.67
CA GLY A 52 7.41 8.29 7.58
C GLY A 52 8.82 7.98 7.05
N GLN A 53 8.95 7.02 6.12
CA GLN A 53 10.22 6.73 5.46
C GLN A 53 10.44 7.58 4.19
N GLY A 54 9.36 7.89 3.46
CA GLY A 54 9.44 8.48 2.11
C GLY A 54 9.18 9.98 2.04
N THR A 55 8.78 10.63 3.14
CA THR A 55 8.34 12.03 3.13
C THR A 55 8.85 12.80 4.34
N GLN A 56 8.80 14.14 4.26
CA GLN A 56 9.12 15.05 5.38
C GLN A 56 7.85 15.57 6.08
N LEU A 57 6.72 14.88 5.89
CA LEU A 57 5.44 15.28 6.49
C LEU A 57 5.46 15.09 8.00
N ASP A 58 4.92 16.06 8.74
CA ASP A 58 4.72 15.93 10.18
C ASP A 58 3.47 15.10 10.47
N LEU A 59 3.66 13.78 10.55
CA LEU A 59 2.59 12.81 10.79
C LEU A 59 1.96 12.91 12.20
N SER A 60 2.49 13.76 13.09
CA SER A 60 1.84 14.05 14.38
C SER A 60 0.61 14.94 14.24
N ARG A 61 0.50 15.65 13.10
CA ARG A 61 -0.63 16.52 12.80
C ARG A 61 -1.78 15.76 12.15
N PRO A 62 -3.01 15.84 12.68
CA PRO A 62 -4.16 15.08 12.15
C PRO A 62 -4.63 15.55 10.77
N ASP A 63 -4.30 16.77 10.38
CA ASP A 63 -4.71 17.41 9.12
C ASP A 63 -3.66 17.29 8.00
N VAL A 64 -2.54 16.62 8.25
CA VAL A 64 -1.37 16.55 7.34
C VAL A 64 -1.63 15.75 6.06
N ILE A 65 -2.68 14.92 6.02
CA ILE A 65 -3.08 14.16 4.83
C ILE A 65 -4.54 14.45 4.55
N ASP A 66 -4.87 14.64 3.27
CA ASP A 66 -6.26 14.76 2.86
C ASP A 66 -7.05 13.48 3.18
N GLU A 67 -8.23 13.64 3.77
CA GLU A 67 -9.08 12.51 4.14
C GLU A 67 -9.43 11.64 2.93
N GLY A 68 -9.58 12.24 1.74
CA GLY A 68 -9.79 11.50 0.50
C GLY A 68 -8.57 10.69 0.08
N VAL A 69 -7.36 11.22 0.30
CA VAL A 69 -6.12 10.47 0.06
C VAL A 69 -6.02 9.31 1.04
N VAL A 70 -6.25 9.53 2.34
CA VAL A 70 -6.28 8.46 3.35
C VAL A 70 -7.28 7.38 2.95
N ARG A 71 -8.51 7.78 2.63
CA ARG A 71 -9.58 6.86 2.23
C ARG A 71 -9.20 6.05 1.00
N ALA A 72 -8.62 6.66 -0.03
CA ALA A 72 -8.19 5.96 -1.24
C ALA A 72 -7.12 4.91 -0.94
N PHE A 73 -6.09 5.26 -0.15
CA PHE A 73 -5.07 4.29 0.26
C PHE A 73 -5.64 3.15 1.11
N LEU A 74 -6.66 3.40 1.93
CA LEU A 74 -7.25 2.37 2.80
C LEU A 74 -8.30 1.51 2.10
N ARG A 75 -9.08 2.07 1.17
CA ARG A 75 -10.27 1.42 0.61
C ARG A 75 -10.15 0.94 -0.82
N VAL A 76 -9.10 1.33 -1.54
CA VAL A 76 -8.88 0.80 -2.91
C VAL A 76 -8.90 -0.74 -2.87
N PRO A 77 -9.60 -1.43 -3.79
CA PRO A 77 -9.81 -2.87 -3.67
C PRO A 77 -8.51 -3.67 -3.57
N PHE A 78 -7.50 -3.29 -4.36
CA PHE A 78 -6.29 -4.09 -4.50
C PHE A 78 -5.07 -3.25 -4.92
N PHE A 79 -3.92 -3.53 -4.31
CA PHE A 79 -2.60 -3.06 -4.71
C PHE A 79 -1.87 -4.12 -5.54
N LYS A 80 -1.57 -3.81 -6.81
CA LYS A 80 -1.03 -4.75 -7.81
C LYS A 80 0.27 -5.44 -7.38
N HIS A 81 1.10 -4.76 -6.58
CA HIS A 81 2.38 -5.25 -6.07
C HIS A 81 2.49 -5.16 -4.54
N GLY A 82 1.36 -5.20 -3.84
CA GLY A 82 1.32 -5.11 -2.38
C GLY A 82 1.94 -3.81 -1.84
N ALA A 83 2.75 -3.90 -0.80
CA ALA A 83 3.33 -2.72 -0.12
C ALA A 83 4.21 -1.87 -1.05
N ARG A 84 4.83 -2.46 -2.09
CA ARG A 84 5.59 -1.70 -3.09
C ARG A 84 4.72 -0.73 -3.87
N SER A 85 3.48 -1.10 -4.16
CA SER A 85 2.53 -0.20 -4.82
C SER A 85 2.19 1.00 -3.94
N ILE A 86 2.03 0.80 -2.63
CA ILE A 86 1.81 1.91 -1.68
C ILE A 86 3.01 2.87 -1.72
N GLY A 87 4.22 2.33 -1.57
CA GLY A 87 5.44 3.12 -1.57
C GLY A 87 5.67 3.87 -2.89
N ALA A 88 5.43 3.23 -4.03
CA ALA A 88 5.59 3.84 -5.34
C ALA A 88 4.61 5.00 -5.57
N VAL A 89 3.33 4.85 -5.17
CA VAL A 89 2.36 5.94 -5.27
C VAL A 89 2.78 7.13 -4.38
N ILE A 90 3.26 6.88 -3.17
CA ILE A 90 3.80 7.95 -2.29
C ILE A 90 5.01 8.63 -2.93
N GLN A 91 5.96 7.86 -3.46
CA GLN A 91 7.20 8.39 -4.05
C GLN A 91 6.94 9.21 -5.34
N MET A 92 5.97 8.79 -6.15
CA MET A 92 5.57 9.54 -7.34
C MET A 92 4.71 10.76 -7.03
N SER A 93 4.23 10.89 -5.79
CA SER A 93 3.45 12.06 -5.37
C SER A 93 4.35 13.29 -5.24
N ALA A 94 3.84 14.46 -5.63
CA ALA A 94 4.54 15.74 -5.59
C ALA A 94 4.59 16.31 -4.15
N LEU A 95 5.36 15.66 -3.27
CA LEU A 95 5.43 15.95 -1.83
C LEU A 95 6.69 16.72 -1.40
N ALA A 96 7.67 16.91 -2.29
CA ALA A 96 8.88 17.67 -1.99
C ALA A 96 8.54 19.11 -1.57
N GLY A 97 8.99 19.52 -0.38
CA GLY A 97 8.74 20.85 0.18
C GLY A 97 7.27 21.13 0.56
N ARG A 98 6.41 20.11 0.55
CA ARG A 98 5.00 20.25 0.95
C ARG A 98 4.84 19.93 2.43
N ALA A 99 4.03 20.74 3.11
CA ALA A 99 3.63 20.49 4.50
C ALA A 99 2.44 19.53 4.63
N ARG A 100 1.76 19.21 3.52
CA ARG A 100 0.53 18.41 3.48
C ARG A 100 0.50 17.50 2.26
N PHE A 101 -0.05 16.29 2.43
CA PHE A 101 -0.36 15.38 1.32
C PHE A 101 -1.78 15.64 0.83
N GLU A 102 -1.90 16.48 -0.19
CA GLU A 102 -3.17 16.89 -0.77
C GLU A 102 -3.55 16.04 -1.98
N ARG A 103 -4.80 16.13 -2.42
CA ARG A 103 -5.29 15.42 -3.62
C ARG A 103 -4.49 15.81 -4.86
N SER A 104 -4.13 17.09 -4.98
CA SER A 104 -3.32 17.63 -6.07
C SER A 104 -1.86 17.17 -6.03
N SER A 105 -1.41 16.52 -4.95
CA SER A 105 -0.08 15.92 -4.88
C SER A 105 -0.05 14.51 -5.46
N LEU A 106 -1.20 13.87 -5.70
CA LEU A 106 -1.24 12.50 -6.21
C LEU A 106 -0.63 12.38 -7.61
N PRO A 107 -0.09 11.21 -7.97
CA PRO A 107 0.37 10.95 -9.33
C PRO A 107 -0.77 11.01 -10.35
N GLU A 108 -0.42 11.20 -11.60
CA GLU A 108 -1.37 11.15 -12.71
C GLU A 108 -2.01 9.76 -12.85
N ALA A 109 -3.21 9.70 -13.45
CA ALA A 109 -3.99 8.46 -13.54
C ALA A 109 -3.23 7.30 -14.20
N ASN A 110 -2.40 7.57 -15.21
CA ASN A 110 -1.57 6.57 -15.87
C ASN A 110 -0.47 5.99 -14.95
N GLN A 111 0.10 6.80 -14.05
CA GLN A 111 1.08 6.36 -13.06
C GLN A 111 0.39 5.55 -11.93
N LEU A 112 -0.79 5.98 -11.50
CA LEU A 112 -1.62 5.23 -10.56
C LEU A 112 -1.98 3.84 -11.12
N GLU A 113 -2.30 3.76 -12.41
CA GLU A 113 -2.69 2.50 -13.06
C GLU A 113 -1.57 1.44 -13.04
N LEU A 114 -0.30 1.81 -12.81
CA LEU A 114 0.77 0.83 -12.63
C LEU A 114 0.69 0.08 -11.29
N HIS A 115 -0.10 0.57 -10.33
CA HIS A 115 -0.05 0.13 -8.94
C HIS A 115 -1.42 -0.19 -8.34
N VAL A 116 -2.47 0.46 -8.82
CA VAL A 116 -3.87 0.27 -8.44
C VAL A 116 -4.74 0.39 -9.69
N ASN A 117 -6.03 0.10 -9.59
CA ASN A 117 -6.96 0.59 -10.60
C ASN A 117 -7.17 2.08 -10.35
N ALA A 118 -6.79 2.93 -11.32
CA ALA A 118 -6.77 4.37 -11.15
C ALA A 118 -8.17 4.94 -10.91
N GLN A 119 -9.18 4.44 -11.62
CA GLN A 119 -10.57 4.89 -11.46
C GLN A 119 -11.07 4.65 -10.04
N ASN A 120 -10.98 3.41 -9.55
CA ASN A 120 -11.40 3.07 -8.18
C ASN A 120 -10.67 3.90 -7.13
N PHE A 121 -9.36 4.15 -7.32
CA PHE A 121 -8.57 4.95 -6.40
C PHE A 121 -9.05 6.41 -6.38
N LEU A 122 -9.20 7.03 -7.56
CA LEU A 122 -9.65 8.42 -7.68
C LEU A 122 -11.09 8.62 -7.22
N ASP A 123 -11.96 7.63 -7.43
CA ASP A 123 -13.33 7.64 -6.90
C ASP A 123 -13.33 7.73 -5.38
N GLU A 124 -12.47 6.96 -4.69
CA GLU A 124 -12.32 7.06 -3.23
C GLU A 124 -11.81 8.45 -2.78
N VAL A 125 -10.93 9.08 -3.58
CA VAL A 125 -10.42 10.43 -3.28
C VAL A 125 -11.55 11.47 -3.27
N VAL A 126 -12.47 11.39 -4.24
CA VAL A 126 -13.52 12.41 -4.43
C VAL A 126 -14.81 12.13 -3.67
N LYS A 127 -15.05 10.89 -3.21
CA LYS A 127 -16.21 10.56 -2.37
C LYS A 127 -16.32 11.52 -1.19
N ARG A 128 -17.49 12.14 -1.00
CA ARG A 128 -17.79 12.91 0.20
C ARG A 128 -18.22 11.94 1.30
N GLY A 129 -17.78 12.19 2.54
CA GLY A 129 -18.00 11.29 3.68
C GLY A 129 -19.48 10.89 3.81
N SER A 130 -19.71 9.59 3.95
CA SER A 130 -21.01 8.98 4.32
C SER A 130 -21.15 8.94 5.83
#